data_AF-A0A2B7YQU8-F1
#
_entry.id   AF-A0A2B7YQU8-F1
#
_cell.length_a   1.000
_cell.length_b   1.000
_cell.length_c   1.000
_cell.angle_alpha   90.00
_cell.angle_beta   90.00
_cell.angle_gamma   90.00
#
_symmetry.space_group_name_H-M   'P 1'
#
loop_
_entity.id
_entity.type
_entity.pdbx_description
1 polymer ?
#
loop_
_entity_poly.entity_id
_entity_poly.type
_entity_poly.pdbx_seq_one_letter_code
_entity_poly.pdbx_strand_id
1 'polypeptide(L)'
;MSPPDPQHGSDPNPYTGRGVIGLGLTGLILKLDEGRVVKVAKVYQLDNIESDDARSDMEYINNINRDTLKNEKSVYERLGSHKGIVTCFKTSDYGIELAFAKQGDLESHIAANPEPDGSSKTDWIVSLISTFSYIHSRGVLVDDIALRNILVSDGRLKLADFGQSILLPLTADVDTRVHKYYFFDNSNPQWPTANELPSTHGLFFGSIIRKCWSGEYASASSVNAEAQILLTHNGHMRAYDSAATMTGT
;
A
#
# COMPACT_ATOMS: atom_id res chain seq x y z
N MET A 1 -43.49 3.17 36.35
CA MET A 1 -42.03 3.04 36.08
C MET A 1 -41.86 3.18 34.58
N SER A 2 -41.33 4.31 34.12
CA SER A 2 -40.93 4.48 32.73
C SER A 2 -39.64 3.69 32.48
N PRO A 3 -39.42 3.13 31.27
CA PRO A 3 -38.15 2.49 30.95
C PRO A 3 -37.04 3.55 30.94
N PRO A 4 -35.79 3.16 31.25
CA PRO A 4 -34.68 4.09 31.23
C PRO A 4 -34.44 4.58 29.80
N ASP A 5 -34.30 5.90 29.68
CA ASP A 5 -33.85 6.59 28.48
C ASP A 5 -32.53 5.96 28.01
N PRO A 6 -32.39 5.51 26.76
CA PRO A 6 -31.09 5.11 26.25
C PRO A 6 -30.26 6.38 26.11
N GLN A 7 -29.48 6.70 27.14
CA GLN A 7 -28.36 7.60 27.00
C GLN A 7 -27.45 7.02 25.92
N HIS A 8 -27.62 7.50 24.68
CA HIS A 8 -26.58 7.47 23.67
C HIS A 8 -25.43 8.34 24.20
N GLY A 9 -24.63 7.78 25.10
CA GLY A 9 -23.27 8.24 25.32
C GLY A 9 -22.49 7.93 24.07
N SER A 10 -22.57 8.79 23.05
CA SER A 10 -21.56 8.83 22.01
C SER A 10 -20.26 9.22 22.70
N ASP A 11 -19.40 8.22 22.90
CA ASP A 11 -18.06 8.41 23.46
C ASP A 11 -17.39 9.54 22.65
N PRO A 12 -16.96 10.65 23.25
CA PRO A 12 -16.45 11.80 22.49
C PRO A 12 -15.29 11.34 21.61
N ASN A 13 -15.29 11.77 20.33
CA ASN A 13 -14.26 11.37 19.37
C ASN A 13 -12.85 11.64 19.96
N PRO A 14 -12.05 10.58 20.23
CA PRO A 14 -10.79 10.70 20.96
C PRO A 14 -9.70 11.44 20.18
N TYR A 15 -9.92 11.69 18.88
CA TYR A 15 -8.98 12.36 18.00
C TYR A 15 -9.31 13.84 17.75
N THR A 16 -10.34 14.36 18.40
CA THR A 16 -10.73 15.78 18.32
C THR A 16 -9.57 16.69 18.76
N GLY A 17 -9.29 17.73 17.98
CA GLY A 17 -8.26 18.73 18.29
C GLY A 17 -6.81 18.28 18.08
N ARG A 18 -6.58 17.08 17.51
CA ARG A 18 -5.24 16.61 17.17
C ARG A 18 -4.68 17.35 15.95
N GLY A 19 -3.38 17.61 15.94
CA GLY A 19 -2.69 18.27 14.83
C GLY A 19 -2.68 17.41 13.57
N VAL A 20 -3.10 18.00 12.45
CA VAL A 20 -3.02 17.39 11.12
C VAL A 20 -1.58 17.44 10.62
N ILE A 21 -1.04 16.30 10.19
CA ILE A 21 0.31 16.20 9.62
C ILE A 21 0.32 15.65 8.20
N GLY A 22 -0.81 15.19 7.69
CA GLY A 22 -0.95 14.70 6.33
C GLY A 22 -2.39 14.81 5.84
N LEU A 23 -2.56 15.11 4.56
CA LEU A 23 -3.84 15.23 3.89
C LEU A 23 -3.86 14.26 2.71
N GLY A 24 -4.75 13.27 2.79
CA GLY A 24 -5.07 12.39 1.68
C GLY A 24 -6.34 12.84 0.95
N LEU A 25 -6.69 12.11 -0.11
CA LEU A 25 -7.92 12.35 -0.86
C LEU A 25 -9.16 12.15 0.02
N THR A 26 -9.21 11.04 0.76
CA THR A 26 -10.38 10.62 1.56
C THR A 26 -10.16 10.70 3.07
N GLY A 27 -8.91 10.94 3.52
CA GLY A 27 -8.54 10.87 4.93
C GLY A 27 -7.60 11.98 5.37
N LEU A 28 -7.56 12.19 6.68
CA LEU A 28 -6.60 13.05 7.38
C LEU A 28 -5.69 12.19 8.24
N ILE A 29 -4.40 12.51 8.26
CA ILE A 29 -3.42 11.90 9.16
C ILE A 29 -3.18 12.86 10.32
N LEU A 30 -3.55 12.41 11.53
CA LEU A 30 -3.39 13.19 12.76
C LEU A 30 -2.26 12.58 13.59
N LYS A 31 -1.43 13.43 14.20
CA LYS A 31 -0.35 12.99 15.09
C LYS A 31 -0.92 12.54 16.43
N LEU A 32 -0.56 11.33 16.87
CA LEU A 32 -0.87 10.84 18.23
C LEU A 32 0.31 11.06 19.17
N ASP A 33 1.49 10.60 18.78
CA ASP A 33 2.76 10.78 19.48
C ASP A 33 3.94 10.74 18.49
N GLU A 34 5.17 10.50 18.94
CA GLU A 34 6.36 10.48 18.08
C GLU A 34 6.45 9.27 17.14
N GLY A 35 5.80 8.17 17.50
CA GLY A 35 5.85 6.90 16.76
C GLY A 35 4.52 6.50 16.14
N ARG A 36 3.43 7.23 16.43
CA ARG A 36 2.08 6.87 16.02
C ARG A 36 1.31 8.04 15.41
N VAL A 37 0.50 7.67 14.43
CA VAL A 37 -0.50 8.53 13.80
C VAL A 37 -1.85 7.85 13.79
N VAL A 38 -2.91 8.60 13.56
CA VAL A 38 -4.23 8.05 13.26
C VAL A 38 -4.71 8.59 11.91
N LYS A 39 -5.17 7.69 11.05
CA LYS A 39 -5.92 8.05 9.86
C LYS A 39 -7.41 8.14 10.22
N VAL A 40 -8.02 9.28 9.95
CA VAL A 40 -9.46 9.53 10.14
C VAL A 40 -10.09 9.93 8.82
N ALA A 41 -11.40 9.78 8.69
CA ALA A 41 -12.12 10.22 7.49
C ALA A 41 -12.05 11.75 7.38
N LYS A 42 -11.80 12.26 6.18
CA LYS A 42 -11.89 13.70 5.89
C LYS A 42 -13.37 14.07 5.83
N VAL A 43 -13.85 14.84 6.80
CA VAL A 43 -15.25 15.25 6.90
C VAL A 43 -15.37 16.77 6.85
N TYR A 44 -16.25 17.27 5.98
CA TYR A 44 -16.60 18.68 5.84
C TYR A 44 -17.81 19.02 6.72
N GLN A 45 -17.75 20.17 7.40
CA GLN A 45 -18.86 20.69 8.21
C GLN A 45 -19.98 21.20 7.32
N LEU A 46 -21.21 20.80 7.59
CA LEU A 46 -22.37 21.12 6.75
C LEU A 46 -23.13 22.37 7.23
N ASP A 47 -22.98 22.76 8.49
CA ASP A 47 -23.74 23.83 9.15
C ASP A 47 -23.58 25.20 8.47
N ASN A 48 -22.46 25.42 7.77
CA ASN A 48 -22.16 26.68 7.10
C ASN A 48 -22.49 26.68 5.59
N ILE A 49 -23.13 25.63 5.07
CA ILE A 49 -23.46 25.50 3.64
C ILE A 49 -24.93 25.86 3.43
N GLU A 50 -25.18 27.02 2.84
CA GLU A 50 -26.54 27.53 2.61
C GLU A 50 -27.27 26.80 1.47
N SER A 51 -26.56 26.43 0.40
CA SER A 51 -27.14 25.71 -0.74
C SER A 51 -27.42 24.24 -0.40
N ASP A 52 -28.66 23.81 -0.60
CA ASP A 52 -29.08 22.41 -0.38
C ASP A 52 -28.35 21.42 -1.30
N ASP A 53 -28.12 21.79 -2.56
CA ASP A 53 -27.37 20.98 -3.51
C ASP A 53 -25.92 20.80 -3.06
N ALA A 54 -25.24 21.90 -2.71
CA ALA A 54 -23.86 21.85 -2.22
C ALA A 54 -23.74 21.08 -0.90
N ARG A 55 -24.74 21.16 -0.02
CA ARG A 55 -24.78 20.39 1.22
C ARG A 55 -24.90 18.89 0.94
N SER A 56 -25.77 18.52 0.00
CA SER A 56 -25.98 17.14 -0.43
C SER A 56 -24.71 16.54 -1.06
N ASP A 57 -24.04 17.29 -1.93
CA ASP A 57 -22.76 16.87 -2.52
C ASP A 57 -21.68 16.64 -1.45
N MET A 58 -21.57 17.55 -0.48
CA MET A 58 -20.60 17.41 0.62
C MET A 58 -20.94 16.25 1.57
N GLU A 59 -22.22 16.02 1.85
CA GLU A 59 -22.65 14.86 2.61
C GLU A 59 -22.35 13.55 1.89
N TYR A 60 -22.57 13.49 0.56
CA TYR A 60 -22.17 12.37 -0.27
C TYR A 60 -20.66 12.12 -0.18
N ILE A 61 -19.83 13.14 -0.35
CA ILE A 61 -18.36 13.03 -0.21
C ILE A 61 -17.98 12.55 1.20
N ASN A 62 -18.60 13.09 2.25
CA ASN A 62 -18.37 12.66 3.63
C ASN A 62 -18.67 11.17 3.83
N ASN A 63 -19.74 10.66 3.21
CA ASN A 63 -20.10 9.25 3.25
C ASN A 63 -19.09 8.38 2.51
N ILE A 64 -18.66 8.78 1.30
CA ILE A 64 -17.60 8.10 0.55
C ILE A 64 -16.30 8.03 1.36
N ASN A 65 -15.90 9.11 2.03
CA ASN A 65 -14.70 9.15 2.85
C ASN A 65 -14.79 8.22 4.07
N ARG A 66 -15.96 8.17 4.71
CA ARG A 66 -16.23 7.24 5.82
C ARG A 66 -16.20 5.78 5.36
N ASP A 67 -16.82 5.48 4.23
CA ASP A 67 -16.86 4.12 3.70
C ASP A 67 -15.48 3.66 3.21
N THR A 68 -14.68 4.56 2.64
CA THR A 68 -13.27 4.30 2.30
C THR A 68 -12.46 3.95 3.55
N LEU A 69 -12.64 4.67 4.67
CA LEU A 69 -11.96 4.36 5.93
C LEU A 69 -12.42 3.01 6.52
N LYS A 70 -13.72 2.69 6.44
CA LYS A 70 -14.26 1.38 6.89
C LYS A 70 -13.68 0.23 6.06
N ASN A 71 -13.57 0.41 4.75
CA ASN A 71 -12.94 -0.57 3.87
C ASN A 71 -11.47 -0.80 4.26
N GLU A 72 -10.71 0.29 4.42
CA GLU A 72 -9.31 0.22 4.84
C GLU A 72 -9.13 -0.49 6.20
N LYS A 73 -10.00 -0.18 7.17
CA LYS A 73 -10.05 -0.88 8.47
C LYS A 73 -10.21 -2.39 8.27
N SER A 74 -11.16 -2.80 7.44
CA SER A 74 -11.43 -4.22 7.16
C SER A 74 -10.23 -4.91 6.49
N VAL A 75 -9.50 -4.19 5.63
CA VAL A 75 -8.27 -4.69 5.01
C VAL A 75 -7.15 -4.87 6.03
N TYR A 76 -6.89 -3.90 6.90
CA TYR A 76 -5.90 -4.06 7.97
C TYR A 76 -6.24 -5.22 8.91
N GLU A 77 -7.51 -5.39 9.27
CA GLU A 77 -7.98 -6.52 10.08
C GLU A 77 -7.75 -7.87 9.38
N ARG A 78 -8.01 -7.97 8.07
CA ARG A 78 -7.76 -9.17 7.27
C ARG A 78 -6.27 -9.49 7.16
N LEU A 79 -5.44 -8.47 6.95
CA LEU A 79 -4.00 -8.60 6.72
C LEU A 79 -3.23 -8.83 8.01
N GLY A 80 -3.71 -8.35 9.16
CA GLY A 80 -2.99 -8.46 10.43
C GLY A 80 -1.58 -7.84 10.37
N SER A 81 -0.66 -8.36 11.19
CA SER A 81 0.72 -7.87 11.22
C SER A 81 1.59 -8.54 10.15
N HIS A 82 2.28 -7.74 9.35
CA HIS A 82 3.25 -8.21 8.37
C HIS A 82 4.41 -7.22 8.23
N LYS A 83 5.64 -7.72 8.05
CA LYS A 83 6.86 -6.90 8.05
C LYS A 83 6.87 -5.78 7.00
N GLY A 84 6.28 -6.04 5.84
CA GLY A 84 6.19 -5.12 4.71
C GLY A 84 4.91 -4.29 4.65
N ILE A 85 4.06 -4.33 5.69
CA ILE A 85 2.89 -3.46 5.81
C ILE A 85 3.13 -2.50 6.99
N VAL A 86 2.59 -1.29 6.90
CA VAL A 86 2.59 -0.35 8.04
C VAL A 86 1.86 -0.99 9.21
N THR A 87 2.50 -0.97 10.39
CA THR A 87 1.91 -1.56 11.59
C THR A 87 0.61 -0.82 11.93
N CYS A 88 -0.50 -1.54 11.91
CA CYS A 88 -1.77 -1.08 12.49
C CYS A 88 -1.83 -1.53 13.95
N PHE A 89 -1.88 -0.57 14.86
CA PHE A 89 -1.95 -0.84 16.30
C PHE A 89 -3.38 -1.09 16.76
N LYS A 90 -4.32 -0.31 16.23
CA LYS A 90 -5.72 -0.32 16.64
C LYS A 90 -6.62 0.21 15.53
N THR A 91 -7.78 -0.41 15.40
CA THR A 91 -8.89 0.11 14.60
C THR A 91 -10.05 0.52 15.52
N SER A 92 -10.80 1.53 15.12
CA SER A 92 -11.98 2.03 15.82
C SER A 92 -12.94 2.63 14.81
N ASP A 93 -14.13 3.04 15.24
CA ASP A 93 -15.08 3.73 14.36
C ASP A 93 -14.62 5.17 14.03
N TYR A 94 -13.70 5.72 14.82
CA TYR A 94 -13.16 7.06 14.65
C TYR A 94 -11.90 7.11 13.76
N GLY A 95 -11.18 5.99 13.60
CA GLY A 95 -9.90 5.99 12.90
C GLY A 95 -9.07 4.72 13.05
N ILE A 96 -7.97 4.69 12.30
CA ILE A 96 -6.98 3.61 12.23
C ILE A 96 -5.66 4.13 12.77
N GLU A 97 -5.19 3.61 13.90
CA GLU A 97 -3.90 3.96 14.51
C GLU A 97 -2.77 3.19 13.83
N LEU A 98 -1.81 3.92 13.26
CA LEU A 98 -0.73 3.38 12.43
C LEU A 98 0.64 3.82 12.97
N ALA A 99 1.67 3.03 12.68
CA ALA A 99 3.06 3.43 12.87
C ALA A 99 3.42 4.64 11.99
N PHE A 100 4.06 5.62 12.58
CA PHE A 100 4.54 6.80 11.87
C PHE A 100 5.85 6.50 11.16
N ALA A 101 5.83 6.51 9.83
CA ALA A 101 7.02 6.36 8.99
C ALA A 101 7.76 7.70 8.85
N LYS A 102 8.75 7.93 9.72
CA LYS A 102 9.50 9.20 9.80
C LYS A 102 10.25 9.56 8.52
N GLN A 103 10.57 8.60 7.66
CA GLN A 103 11.28 8.83 6.39
C GLN A 103 10.34 9.11 5.21
N GLY A 104 9.03 9.23 5.47
CA GLY A 104 8.03 9.60 4.47
C GLY A 104 7.70 8.49 3.49
N ASP A 105 7.06 8.89 2.40
CA ASP A 105 6.76 8.01 1.27
C ASP A 105 7.97 7.84 0.33
N LEU A 106 7.94 6.77 -0.46
CA LEU A 106 9.04 6.38 -1.31
C LEU A 106 9.25 7.35 -2.48
N GLU A 107 8.19 7.99 -2.98
CA GLU A 107 8.28 8.99 -4.05
C GLU A 107 9.13 10.19 -3.63
N SER A 108 8.78 10.78 -2.48
CA SER A 108 9.54 11.87 -1.87
C SER A 108 10.94 11.40 -1.47
N HIS A 109 11.06 10.18 -0.94
CA HIS A 109 12.33 9.64 -0.47
C HIS A 109 13.36 9.49 -1.59
N ILE A 110 13.00 8.89 -2.73
CA ILE A 110 13.93 8.72 -3.85
C ILE A 110 14.26 10.05 -4.55
N ALA A 111 13.37 11.04 -4.47
CA ALA A 111 13.62 12.38 -5.01
C ALA A 111 14.60 13.17 -4.14
N ALA A 112 14.55 12.99 -2.83
CA ALA A 112 15.34 13.77 -1.87
C ALA A 112 16.70 13.14 -1.50
N ASN A 113 16.90 11.84 -1.77
CA ASN A 113 18.10 11.10 -1.33
C ASN A 113 18.89 10.54 -2.51
N PRO A 114 20.20 10.28 -2.33
CA PRO A 114 20.98 9.58 -3.33
C PRO A 114 20.37 8.22 -3.67
N GLU A 115 20.60 7.79 -4.90
CA GLU A 115 20.13 6.50 -5.38
C GLU A 115 20.70 5.35 -4.51
N PRO A 116 19.86 4.43 -4.00
CA PRO A 116 20.33 3.33 -3.18
C PRO A 116 21.25 2.39 -3.98
N ASP A 117 22.17 1.73 -3.27
CA ASP A 117 23.03 0.72 -3.88
C ASP A 117 22.22 -0.47 -4.41
N GLY A 118 22.86 -1.29 -5.26
CA GLY A 118 22.19 -2.42 -5.90
C GLY A 118 21.66 -3.48 -4.93
N SER A 119 22.29 -3.68 -3.77
CA SER A 119 21.81 -4.60 -2.74
C SER A 119 20.55 -4.06 -2.07
N SER A 120 20.57 -2.80 -1.65
CA SER A 120 19.42 -2.12 -1.03
C SER A 120 18.20 -2.11 -1.96
N LYS A 121 18.39 -1.80 -3.25
CA LYS A 121 17.33 -1.90 -4.26
C LYS A 121 16.80 -3.32 -4.41
N THR A 122 17.70 -4.30 -4.36
CA THR A 122 17.32 -5.71 -4.45
C THR A 122 16.44 -6.11 -3.28
N ASP A 123 16.83 -5.75 -2.07
CA ASP A 123 16.07 -6.01 -0.85
C ASP A 123 14.71 -5.31 -0.87
N TRP A 124 14.66 -4.07 -1.37
CA TRP A 124 13.42 -3.31 -1.54
C TRP A 124 12.45 -4.00 -2.51
N ILE A 125 12.91 -4.36 -3.70
CA ILE A 125 12.10 -5.02 -4.73
C ILE A 125 11.56 -6.36 -4.21
N VAL A 126 12.43 -7.17 -3.60
CA VAL A 126 12.05 -8.48 -3.07
C VAL A 126 11.06 -8.35 -1.92
N SER A 127 11.29 -7.38 -1.02
CA SER A 127 10.36 -7.10 0.08
C SER A 127 8.97 -6.73 -0.43
N LEU A 128 8.88 -5.91 -1.48
CA LEU A 128 7.61 -5.56 -2.11
C LEU A 128 6.94 -6.78 -2.75
N ILE A 129 7.66 -7.57 -3.55
CA ILE A 129 7.12 -8.77 -4.20
C ILE A 129 6.57 -9.75 -3.15
N SER A 130 7.35 -10.04 -2.10
CA SER A 130 6.92 -10.91 -1.00
C SER A 130 5.70 -10.35 -0.27
N THR A 131 5.60 -9.03 -0.10
CA THR A 131 4.47 -8.39 0.57
C THR A 131 3.21 -8.45 -0.28
N PHE A 132 3.28 -8.19 -1.59
CA PHE A 132 2.13 -8.34 -2.47
C PHE A 132 1.65 -9.78 -2.57
N SER A 133 2.57 -10.76 -2.65
CA SER A 133 2.22 -12.19 -2.57
C SER A 133 1.48 -12.51 -1.27
N TYR A 134 1.93 -11.99 -0.13
CA TYR A 134 1.21 -12.11 1.13
C TYR A 134 -0.20 -11.50 1.08
N ILE A 135 -0.32 -10.25 0.65
CA ILE A 135 -1.61 -9.54 0.55
C ILE A 135 -2.61 -10.32 -0.32
N HIS A 136 -2.15 -10.80 -1.48
CA HIS A 136 -2.94 -11.61 -2.39
C HIS A 136 -3.38 -12.93 -1.74
N SER A 137 -2.50 -13.61 -1.01
CA SER A 137 -2.85 -14.84 -0.25
C SER A 137 -3.92 -14.63 0.83
N ARG A 138 -4.19 -13.37 1.22
CA ARG A 138 -5.23 -12.99 2.18
C ARG A 138 -6.53 -12.54 1.51
N GLY A 139 -6.66 -12.70 0.19
CA GLY A 139 -7.84 -12.32 -0.56
C GLY A 139 -8.00 -10.80 -0.68
N VAL A 140 -6.89 -10.07 -0.82
CA VAL A 140 -6.90 -8.60 -0.95
C VAL A 140 -6.24 -8.22 -2.28
N LEU A 141 -6.94 -7.42 -3.09
CA LEU A 141 -6.39 -6.77 -4.27
C LEU A 141 -6.08 -5.31 -3.96
N VAL A 142 -4.86 -4.87 -4.25
CA VAL A 142 -4.44 -3.47 -4.08
C VAL A 142 -4.64 -2.73 -5.40
N ASP A 143 -5.60 -1.81 -5.45
CA ASP A 143 -5.91 -1.05 -6.68
C ASP A 143 -4.94 0.14 -6.87
N ASP A 144 -4.55 0.83 -5.79
CA ASP A 144 -3.69 2.03 -5.85
C ASP A 144 -2.22 1.73 -5.56
N ILE A 145 -1.57 0.94 -6.43
CA ILE A 145 -0.13 0.68 -6.34
C ILE A 145 0.65 1.89 -6.85
N ALA A 146 1.15 2.71 -5.93
CA ALA A 146 1.92 3.91 -6.23
C ALA A 146 3.05 4.13 -5.21
N LEU A 147 4.12 4.82 -5.61
CA LEU A 147 5.27 5.11 -4.75
C LEU A 147 4.87 5.96 -3.52
N ARG A 148 3.90 6.86 -3.67
CA ARG A 148 3.32 7.64 -2.55
C ARG A 148 2.64 6.79 -1.47
N ASN A 149 2.22 5.56 -1.79
CA ASN A 149 1.58 4.61 -0.88
C ASN A 149 2.57 3.57 -0.31
N ILE A 150 3.86 3.68 -0.64
CA ILE A 150 4.93 2.89 -0.06
C ILE A 150 5.71 3.80 0.88
N LEU A 151 5.70 3.51 2.18
CA LEU A 151 6.44 4.29 3.17
C LEU A 151 7.82 3.70 3.44
N VAL A 152 8.76 4.57 3.79
CA VAL A 152 10.10 4.18 4.24
C VAL A 152 10.15 4.28 5.77
N SER A 153 10.52 3.17 6.42
CA SER A 153 10.67 3.10 7.88
C SER A 153 11.88 2.23 8.22
N ASP A 154 12.85 2.83 8.91
CA ASP A 154 14.12 2.21 9.28
C ASP A 154 14.84 1.55 8.08
N GLY A 155 14.83 2.23 6.94
CA GLY A 155 15.44 1.76 5.69
C GLY A 155 14.67 0.63 4.98
N ARG A 156 13.48 0.27 5.49
CA ARG A 156 12.62 -0.78 4.94
C ARG A 156 11.36 -0.18 4.34
N LEU A 157 10.88 -0.80 3.27
CA LEU A 157 9.64 -0.42 2.61
C LEU A 157 8.42 -1.04 3.32
N LYS A 158 7.37 -0.25 3.47
CA LYS A 158 6.10 -0.65 4.08
C LYS A 158 4.93 -0.14 3.24
N LEU A 159 4.09 -1.04 2.75
CA LEU A 159 2.84 -0.65 2.10
C LEU A 159 1.89 0.00 3.12
N ALA A 160 1.27 1.08 2.68
CA ALA A 160 0.26 1.85 3.38
C ALA A 160 -0.91 2.13 2.43
N ASP A 161 -1.95 2.77 2.98
CA ASP A 161 -3.16 3.20 2.28
C ASP A 161 -3.89 2.09 1.52
N PHE A 162 -4.78 1.39 2.21
CA PHE A 162 -5.63 0.36 1.62
C PHE A 162 -7.05 0.85 1.33
N GLY A 163 -7.30 2.16 1.29
CA GLY A 163 -8.63 2.74 1.12
C GLY A 163 -9.36 2.24 -0.14
N GLN A 164 -8.62 2.11 -1.24
CA GLN A 164 -9.13 1.64 -2.54
C GLN A 164 -8.92 0.13 -2.77
N SER A 165 -8.41 -0.61 -1.79
CA SER A 165 -8.21 -2.05 -1.94
C SER A 165 -9.53 -2.80 -1.95
N ILE A 166 -9.57 -3.94 -2.63
CA ILE A 166 -10.77 -4.76 -2.76
C ILE A 166 -10.60 -6.01 -1.90
N LEU A 167 -11.52 -6.22 -0.96
CA LEU A 167 -11.63 -7.46 -0.20
C LEU A 167 -12.39 -8.50 -1.01
N LEU A 168 -11.69 -9.56 -1.39
CA LEU A 168 -12.28 -10.73 -2.01
C LEU A 168 -12.65 -11.78 -0.93
N PRO A 169 -13.63 -12.65 -1.22
CA PRO A 169 -13.80 -13.88 -0.46
C PRO A 169 -12.48 -14.64 -0.40
N LEU A 170 -12.16 -15.26 0.74
CA LEU A 170 -10.91 -16.05 0.87
C LEU A 170 -10.85 -17.25 -0.07
N THR A 171 -12.01 -17.68 -0.58
CA THR A 171 -12.14 -18.76 -1.57
C THR A 171 -12.06 -18.25 -3.01
N ALA A 172 -12.09 -16.94 -3.22
CA ALA A 172 -11.99 -16.36 -4.55
C ALA A 172 -10.53 -16.35 -4.98
N ASP A 173 -10.32 -16.66 -6.26
CA ASP A 173 -9.01 -16.54 -6.86
C ASP A 173 -8.70 -15.06 -7.12
N VAL A 174 -7.73 -14.53 -6.39
CA VAL A 174 -7.22 -13.17 -6.58
C VAL A 174 -6.49 -13.01 -7.91
N ASP A 175 -6.17 -14.11 -8.60
CA ASP A 175 -5.57 -14.10 -9.94
C ASP A 175 -6.58 -13.74 -11.05
N THR A 176 -7.81 -13.35 -10.65
CA THR A 176 -8.79 -12.76 -11.56
C THR A 176 -8.16 -11.53 -12.22
N ARG A 177 -7.83 -11.70 -13.51
CA ARG A 177 -7.27 -10.69 -14.41
C ARG A 177 -8.13 -9.41 -14.42
N VAL A 178 -7.92 -8.52 -13.46
CA VAL A 178 -8.55 -7.19 -13.47
C VAL A 178 -7.83 -6.35 -14.53
N HIS A 179 -8.28 -6.47 -15.78
CA HIS A 179 -7.82 -5.65 -16.90
C HIS A 179 -8.51 -4.28 -16.81
N LYS A 180 -8.17 -3.50 -15.79
CA LYS A 180 -8.51 -2.08 -15.74
C LYS A 180 -7.42 -1.29 -16.45
N TYR A 181 -7.49 -1.26 -17.78
CA TYR A 181 -6.57 -0.49 -18.63
C TYR A 181 -6.86 1.03 -18.60
N TYR A 182 -7.26 1.59 -17.45
CA TYR A 182 -7.59 3.02 -17.34
C TYR A 182 -6.37 3.95 -17.41
N PHE A 183 -5.16 3.39 -17.45
CA PHE A 183 -3.90 4.14 -17.49
C PHE A 183 -3.34 4.34 -18.90
N PHE A 184 -3.90 3.69 -19.93
CA PHE A 184 -3.45 3.81 -21.33
C PHE A 184 -4.58 4.43 -22.17
N ASP A 185 -4.27 5.48 -22.92
CA ASP A 185 -5.12 6.26 -23.85
C ASP A 185 -6.64 6.00 -23.77
N ASN A 186 -7.38 7.02 -23.31
CA ASN A 186 -8.84 7.01 -23.14
C ASN A 186 -9.64 6.70 -24.41
N SER A 187 -9.02 6.69 -25.60
CA SER A 187 -9.70 6.39 -26.86
C SER A 187 -9.70 4.91 -27.25
N ASN A 188 -8.70 4.12 -26.81
CA ASN A 188 -8.66 2.67 -26.98
C ASN A 188 -7.70 2.03 -25.96
N PRO A 189 -8.18 1.68 -24.75
CA PRO A 189 -7.30 1.25 -23.67
C PRO A 189 -6.72 -0.14 -23.98
N GLN A 190 -5.48 -0.15 -24.46
CA GLN A 190 -4.71 -1.34 -24.79
C GLN A 190 -3.41 -1.37 -23.97
N TRP A 191 -3.00 -2.55 -23.52
CA TRP A 191 -1.68 -2.75 -22.94
C TRP A 191 -0.57 -2.45 -23.97
N PRO A 192 0.51 -1.73 -23.60
CA PRO A 192 1.61 -1.44 -24.51
C PRO A 192 2.19 -2.71 -25.14
N THR A 193 2.59 -2.60 -26.40
CA THR A 193 3.36 -3.65 -27.08
C THR A 193 4.76 -3.76 -26.48
N ALA A 194 5.42 -4.91 -26.68
CA ALA A 194 6.76 -5.17 -26.15
C ALA A 194 7.80 -4.11 -26.56
N ASN A 195 7.62 -3.45 -27.72
CA ASN A 195 8.52 -2.42 -28.23
C ASN A 195 8.27 -1.03 -27.63
N GLU A 196 7.10 -0.80 -27.05
CA GLU A 196 6.74 0.46 -26.37
C GLU A 196 7.17 0.45 -24.90
N LEU A 197 7.51 -0.73 -24.36
CA LEU A 197 7.98 -0.90 -23.01
C LEU A 197 9.50 -0.62 -22.89
N PRO A 198 9.98 -0.02 -21.79
CA PRO A 198 11.40 0.26 -21.59
C PRO A 198 12.27 -1.00 -21.64
N SER A 199 13.52 -0.86 -22.11
CA SER A 199 14.46 -1.97 -22.09
C SER A 199 14.77 -2.41 -20.64
N THR A 200 14.79 -3.71 -20.43
CA THR A 200 15.17 -4.35 -19.16
C THR A 200 16.59 -4.93 -19.18
N HIS A 201 17.36 -4.62 -20.24
CA HIS A 201 18.72 -5.09 -20.40
C HIS A 201 19.62 -4.55 -19.28
N GLY A 202 20.48 -5.41 -18.72
CA GLY A 202 21.39 -5.05 -17.63
C GLY A 202 20.75 -4.90 -16.24
N LEU A 203 19.43 -5.03 -16.11
CA LEU A 203 18.75 -5.00 -14.82
C LEU A 203 18.78 -6.38 -14.16
N PHE A 204 19.10 -6.44 -12.86
CA PHE A 204 19.14 -7.68 -12.09
C PHE A 204 17.82 -8.47 -12.17
N PHE A 205 16.68 -7.79 -12.03
CA PHE A 205 15.33 -8.38 -12.16
C PHE A 205 14.76 -8.29 -13.58
N GLY A 206 15.57 -8.02 -14.61
CA GLY A 206 15.09 -7.73 -15.95
C GLY A 206 14.21 -8.83 -16.55
N SER A 207 14.53 -10.11 -16.31
CA SER A 207 13.70 -11.25 -16.74
C SER A 207 12.32 -11.24 -16.08
N ILE A 208 12.26 -11.00 -14.77
CA ILE A 208 10.99 -10.97 -14.02
C ILE A 208 10.11 -9.82 -14.51
N ILE A 209 10.70 -8.62 -14.72
CA ILE A 209 9.97 -7.45 -15.21
C ILE A 209 9.31 -7.75 -16.57
N ARG A 210 10.06 -8.34 -17.51
CA ARG A 210 9.50 -8.72 -18.83
C ARG A 210 8.35 -9.70 -18.72
N LYS A 211 8.50 -10.74 -17.90
CA LYS A 211 7.46 -11.75 -17.66
C LYS A 211 6.20 -11.15 -17.04
N CYS A 212 6.33 -10.16 -16.16
CA CYS A 212 5.19 -9.40 -15.65
C CYS A 212 4.48 -8.64 -16.76
N TRP A 213 5.23 -7.94 -17.62
CA TRP A 213 4.65 -7.17 -18.73
C TRP A 213 4.00 -8.03 -19.82
N SER A 214 4.49 -9.25 -20.04
CA SER A 214 3.92 -10.21 -20.99
C SER A 214 2.78 -11.05 -20.39
N GLY A 215 2.50 -10.92 -19.09
CA GLY A 215 1.46 -11.69 -18.40
C GLY A 215 1.81 -13.18 -18.27
N GLU A 216 3.09 -13.52 -18.18
CA GLU A 216 3.58 -14.91 -18.04
C GLU A 216 3.38 -15.49 -16.63
N TYR A 217 3.14 -14.65 -15.63
CA TYR A 217 2.81 -15.12 -14.28
C TYR A 217 1.31 -15.15 -14.07
N ALA A 218 0.83 -16.27 -13.52
CA ALA A 218 -0.55 -16.40 -13.09
C ALA A 218 -0.83 -15.62 -11.78
N SER A 219 0.18 -15.52 -10.89
CA SER A 219 0.00 -14.98 -9.54
C SER A 219 1.22 -14.23 -9.01
N ALA A 220 1.02 -13.38 -8.01
CA ALA A 220 2.10 -12.73 -7.27
C ALA A 220 3.00 -13.75 -6.55
N SER A 221 2.47 -14.92 -6.18
CA SER A 221 3.25 -16.01 -5.57
C SER A 221 4.25 -16.63 -6.56
N SER A 222 3.88 -16.77 -7.83
CA SER A 222 4.80 -17.23 -8.88
C SER A 222 5.94 -16.23 -9.13
N VAL A 223 5.63 -14.93 -9.13
CA VAL A 223 6.64 -13.85 -9.21
C VAL A 223 7.60 -13.96 -8.02
N ASN A 224 7.06 -14.11 -6.80
CA ASN A 224 7.85 -14.23 -5.59
C ASN A 224 8.76 -15.46 -5.62
N ALA A 225 8.26 -16.62 -6.07
CA ALA A 225 9.06 -17.84 -6.19
C ALA A 225 10.28 -17.65 -7.10
N GLU A 226 10.09 -17.07 -8.30
CA GLU A 226 11.20 -16.81 -9.22
C GLU A 226 12.20 -15.79 -8.64
N ALA A 227 11.72 -14.75 -7.97
CA ALA A 227 12.59 -13.77 -7.30
C ALA A 227 13.47 -14.42 -6.23
N GLN A 228 12.92 -15.31 -5.40
CA GLN A 228 13.71 -16.03 -4.38
C GLN A 228 14.74 -16.98 -5.01
N ILE A 229 14.40 -17.67 -6.10
CA ILE A 229 15.34 -18.53 -6.84
C ILE A 229 16.50 -17.72 -7.42
N LEU A 230 16.21 -16.54 -7.98
CA LEU A 230 17.24 -15.67 -8.55
C LEU A 230 18.24 -15.19 -7.47
N LEU A 231 17.74 -14.85 -6.27
CA LEU A 231 18.57 -14.46 -5.14
C LEU A 231 19.49 -15.59 -4.67
N THR A 232 18.97 -16.81 -4.55
CA THR A 232 19.78 -17.94 -4.08
C THR A 232 20.88 -18.29 -5.08
N HIS A 233 20.60 -18.30 -6.38
CA HIS A 233 21.61 -18.57 -7.40
C HIS A 233 22.71 -17.51 -7.42
N ASN A 234 22.36 -16.23 -7.27
CA ASN A 234 23.35 -15.15 -7.21
C ASN A 234 24.17 -15.18 -5.91
N GLY A 235 23.56 -15.56 -4.79
CA GLY A 235 24.26 -15.76 -3.51
C GLY A 235 25.32 -16.87 -3.60
N HIS A 236 25.01 -17.98 -4.28
CA HIS A 236 25.98 -19.06 -4.51
C HIS A 236 27.13 -18.64 -5.42
N MET A 237 26.87 -17.89 -6.51
CA MET A 237 27.94 -17.37 -7.37
C MET A 237 28.88 -16.42 -6.62
N ARG A 238 28.35 -15.48 -5.83
CA ARG A 238 29.17 -14.56 -5.02
C ARG A 238 30.03 -15.28 -3.99
N ALA A 239 29.49 -16.34 -3.36
CA ALA A 239 30.25 -17.16 -2.42
C ALA A 239 31.38 -17.95 -3.11
N TYR A 240 31.11 -18.48 -4.31
CA TYR A 240 32.10 -19.18 -5.12
C TYR A 240 33.25 -18.27 -5.57
N ASP A 241 32.95 -17.07 -6.09
CA ASP A 241 33.97 -16.11 -6.52
C ASP A 241 34.83 -15.62 -5.35
N SER A 242 34.21 -15.43 -4.17
CA SER A 242 34.92 -15.06 -2.95
C SER A 242 35.87 -16.17 -2.47
N ALA A 243 35.43 -17.43 -2.55
CA ALA A 243 36.25 -18.59 -2.20
C ALA A 243 37.41 -18.80 -3.18
N ALA A 244 37.16 -18.65 -4.49
CA ALA A 244 38.19 -18.76 -5.53
C ALA A 244 39.29 -17.69 -5.40
N THR A 245 38.93 -16.49 -4.95
CA THR A 245 39.87 -15.39 -4.70
C THR A 245 40.74 -15.64 -3.46
N MET A 246 40.22 -16.36 -2.45
CA MET A 246 40.97 -16.70 -1.23
C MET A 246 41.93 -17.88 -1.37
N THR A 247 41.71 -18.77 -2.35
CA THR A 247 42.58 -19.93 -2.60
C THR A 247 43.74 -19.65 -3.57
N GLY A 248 43.87 -18.41 -4.05
CA GLY A 248 44.83 -18.00 -5.08
C GLY A 248 46.10 -17.29 -4.59
N THR A 249 46.44 -17.36 -3.30
CA THR A 249 47.68 -16.81 -2.71
C THR A 249 48.55 -17.90 -2.11
#